data_AF-A0A1I7SHK4-F1
#
_entry.id   AF-A0A1I7SHK4-F1
#
_cell.length_a   1.000
_cell.length_b   1.000
_cell.length_c   1.000
_cell.angle_alpha   90.00
_cell.angle_beta   90.00
_cell.angle_gamma   90.00
#
_symmetry.space_group_name_H-M   'P 1'
#
loop_
_entity.id
_entity.type
_entity.pdbx_description
1 polymer ?
#
loop_
_entity_poly.entity_id
_entity_poly.type
_entity_poly.pdbx_seq_one_letter_code
_entity_poly.pdbx_strand_id
1 'polypeptide(L)'
;MLCKSLCFFLLFTAAAATISDGFYQHILENFGKEIAETVARKDVGEKGSFGGGESVGPIRQNKIPIVFAHGQTRLAGYLNYILTNFLDNGYTFDELYATTYGTNVTLENYFSDKVHCHYIKALRWLLEAVLSYTQHEQIDVIAFSMGAGMIRKSVGKIMSILSQRKSHRRRENELSS
;
A
#
# COMPACT_ATOMS: atom_id res chain seq x y z
N MET A 1 43.14 26.46 29.11
CA MET A 1 41.90 26.52 28.31
C MET A 1 42.15 25.81 26.99
N LEU A 2 41.77 24.54 26.85
CA LEU A 2 41.80 23.84 25.55
C LEU A 2 40.40 23.31 25.29
N CYS A 3 39.68 24.04 24.44
CA CYS A 3 38.46 23.60 23.80
C CYS A 3 38.82 22.45 22.85
N LYS A 4 38.41 21.23 23.17
CA LYS A 4 38.49 20.09 22.25
C LYS A 4 37.08 19.69 21.86
N SER A 5 36.66 20.32 20.77
CA SER A 5 35.67 19.92 19.77
C SER A 5 34.96 18.59 20.03
N LEU A 6 33.68 18.67 20.42
CA LEU A 6 32.76 17.56 20.47
C LEU A 6 32.26 17.30 19.03
N CYS A 7 32.84 16.31 18.34
CA CYS A 7 32.32 15.84 17.05
C CYS A 7 30.96 15.19 17.28
N PHE A 8 29.89 15.93 16.98
CA PHE A 8 28.52 15.42 16.95
C PHE A 8 28.36 14.57 15.68
N PHE A 9 28.58 13.26 15.80
CA PHE A 9 28.20 12.32 14.75
C PHE A 9 26.67 12.31 14.63
N LEU A 10 26.14 13.01 13.63
CA LEU A 10 24.76 12.85 13.17
C LEU A 10 24.60 11.42 12.67
N LEU A 11 24.13 10.53 13.53
CA LEU A 11 23.56 9.24 13.14
C LEU A 11 22.30 9.53 12.32
N PHE A 12 22.46 9.68 11.00
CA PHE A 12 21.35 9.52 10.08
C PHE A 12 20.90 8.06 10.20
N THR A 13 19.94 7.81 11.08
CA THR A 13 19.14 6.59 11.00
C THR A 13 18.37 6.70 9.68
N ALA A 14 18.83 5.99 8.66
CA ALA A 14 18.02 5.78 7.47
C ALA A 14 16.78 5.05 7.97
N ALA A 15 15.68 5.78 8.14
CA ALA A 15 14.38 5.18 8.38
C ALA A 15 14.13 4.30 7.15
N ALA A 16 14.23 2.98 7.32
CA ALA A 16 13.97 2.03 6.26
C ALA A 16 12.53 2.26 5.77
N ALA A 17 12.40 2.98 4.67
CA ALA A 17 11.11 3.32 4.12
C ALA A 17 10.53 2.04 3.51
N THR A 18 9.40 1.63 4.04
CA THR A 18 8.63 0.46 3.61
C THR A 18 7.83 0.72 2.34
N ILE A 19 7.68 1.98 1.94
CA ILE A 19 7.16 2.43 0.65
C ILE A 19 7.99 3.64 0.22
N SER A 20 8.01 3.98 -1.07
CA SER A 20 8.79 5.14 -1.53
C SER A 20 8.30 6.45 -0.87
N ASP A 21 9.20 7.42 -0.73
CA ASP A 21 8.84 8.73 -0.17
C ASP A 21 7.77 9.41 -1.03
N GLY A 22 7.87 9.34 -2.36
CA GLY A 22 6.88 9.91 -3.27
C GLY A 22 5.48 9.33 -3.04
N PHE A 23 5.37 8.01 -2.87
CA PHE A 23 4.09 7.37 -2.59
C PHE A 23 3.58 7.68 -1.18
N TYR A 24 4.47 7.68 -0.18
CA TYR A 24 4.11 8.06 1.19
C TYR A 24 3.56 9.50 1.26
N GLN A 25 4.25 10.47 0.63
CA GLN A 25 3.82 11.87 0.61
C GLN A 25 2.49 12.03 -0.10
N HIS A 26 2.28 11.34 -1.23
CA HIS A 26 0.97 11.35 -1.90
C HIS A 26 -0.16 10.88 -0.98
N ILE A 27 0.05 9.79 -0.24
CA ILE A 27 -0.96 9.29 0.70
C ILE A 27 -1.19 10.30 1.82
N LEU A 28 -0.11 10.84 2.39
CA LEU A 28 -0.16 11.80 3.48
C LEU A 28 -0.99 13.04 3.09
N GLU A 29 -0.75 13.59 1.91
CA GLU A 29 -1.41 14.81 1.41
C GLU A 29 -2.87 14.58 1.01
N ASN A 30 -3.19 13.44 0.40
CA ASN A 30 -4.51 13.21 -0.20
C ASN A 30 -5.46 12.37 0.67
N PHE A 31 -4.92 11.58 1.60
CA PHE A 31 -5.69 10.65 2.44
C PHE A 31 -5.43 10.85 3.94
N GLY A 32 -4.36 11.56 4.31
CA GLY A 32 -4.04 11.91 5.69
C GLY A 32 -3.09 10.93 6.39
N LYS A 33 -2.54 11.39 7.53
CA LYS A 33 -1.46 10.71 8.25
C LYS A 33 -1.83 9.30 8.72
N GLU A 34 -3.03 9.08 9.25
CA GLU A 34 -3.46 7.75 9.72
C GLU A 34 -3.36 6.71 8.60
N ILE A 35 -3.79 7.08 7.39
CA ILE A 35 -3.77 6.19 6.23
C ILE A 35 -2.34 5.98 5.75
N ALA A 36 -1.54 7.04 5.68
CA ALA A 36 -0.13 6.96 5.28
C ALA A 36 0.66 6.01 6.18
N GLU A 37 0.51 6.12 7.50
CA GLU A 37 1.18 5.23 8.46
C GLU A 37 0.65 3.80 8.39
N THR A 38 -0.68 3.63 8.22
CA THR A 38 -1.29 2.31 8.08
C THR A 38 -0.80 1.58 6.82
N VAL A 39 -0.69 2.29 5.69
CA VAL A 39 -0.22 1.70 4.44
C VAL A 39 1.27 1.46 4.49
N ALA A 40 2.05 2.37 5.07
CA ALA A 40 3.50 2.22 5.15
C ALA A 40 3.90 1.07 6.08
N ARG A 41 3.23 0.86 7.22
CA ARG A 41 3.63 -0.17 8.21
C ARG A 41 5.09 -0.05 8.65
N LYS A 42 5.56 1.18 8.86
CA LYS A 42 6.93 1.46 9.38
C LYS A 42 7.16 0.79 10.75
N ASP A 43 6.09 0.53 11.51
CA ASP A 43 6.10 -0.22 12.77
C ASP A 43 6.60 -1.67 12.61
N VAL A 44 6.48 -2.26 11.42
CA VAL A 44 6.92 -3.64 11.13
C VAL A 44 8.39 -3.68 10.65
N GLY A 45 8.96 -2.53 10.28
CA GLY A 45 10.26 -2.43 9.63
C GLY A 45 10.19 -2.85 8.15
N GLU A 46 11.35 -3.21 7.56
CA GLU A 46 11.55 -3.44 6.12
C GLU A 46 10.54 -4.38 5.43
N LYS A 47 9.86 -5.24 6.19
CA LYS A 47 8.89 -6.22 5.67
C LYS A 47 7.45 -5.72 5.72
N GLY A 48 7.22 -4.50 6.23
CA GLY A 48 5.91 -3.92 6.45
C GLY A 48 5.13 -3.75 5.16
N SER A 49 5.74 -3.17 4.14
CA SER A 49 5.11 -2.84 2.86
C SER A 49 6.14 -2.78 1.74
N PHE A 50 5.68 -2.55 0.50
CA PHE A 50 6.50 -2.09 -0.62
C PHE A 50 5.63 -1.36 -1.65
N GLY A 51 6.26 -0.52 -2.48
CA GLY A 51 5.65 0.13 -3.65
C GLY A 51 5.96 1.62 -3.76
N GLY A 52 5.69 2.15 -4.95
CA GLY A 52 5.94 3.55 -5.30
C GLY A 52 7.31 3.82 -5.94
N GLY A 53 8.15 2.79 -6.07
CA GLY A 53 9.40 2.79 -6.84
C GLY A 53 10.24 4.06 -6.75
N GLU A 54 10.69 4.52 -7.91
CA GLU A 54 11.49 5.74 -8.08
C GLU A 54 10.62 6.98 -8.36
N SER A 55 9.31 6.78 -8.54
CA SER A 55 8.35 7.86 -8.76
C SER A 55 8.36 8.86 -7.60
N VAL A 56 8.58 10.14 -7.92
CA VAL A 56 8.57 11.23 -6.93
C VAL A 56 7.17 11.80 -6.67
N GLY A 57 6.17 11.38 -7.45
CA GLY A 57 4.79 11.87 -7.37
C GLY A 57 3.85 11.10 -8.29
N PRO A 58 2.57 11.51 -8.37
CA PRO A 58 1.58 10.79 -9.15
C PRO A 58 1.90 10.78 -10.64
N ILE A 59 2.04 9.59 -11.22
CA ILE A 59 2.33 9.41 -12.64
C ILE A 59 1.75 8.10 -13.14
N ARG A 60 1.28 8.12 -14.39
CA ARG A 60 0.77 6.93 -15.06
C ARG A 60 1.91 6.07 -15.58
N GLN A 61 2.08 4.89 -14.99
CA GLN A 61 3.02 3.88 -15.45
C GLN A 61 2.51 3.14 -16.70
N ASN A 62 3.41 2.43 -17.38
CA ASN A 62 3.06 1.72 -18.62
C ASN A 62 2.24 0.46 -18.36
N LYS A 63 2.47 -0.23 -17.24
CA LYS A 63 1.73 -1.44 -16.87
C LYS A 63 0.65 -1.12 -15.85
N ILE A 64 -0.41 -1.93 -15.87
CA ILE A 64 -1.45 -1.88 -14.85
C ILE A 64 -0.80 -2.22 -13.51
N PRO A 65 -1.00 -1.39 -12.47
CA PRO A 65 -0.40 -1.65 -11.17
C PRO A 65 -1.04 -2.89 -10.52
N ILE A 66 -0.21 -3.63 -9.82
CA ILE A 66 -0.56 -4.87 -9.15
C ILE A 66 -0.47 -4.67 -7.64
N VAL A 67 -1.57 -4.97 -6.96
CA VAL A 67 -1.63 -5.01 -5.50
C VAL A 67 -1.60 -6.46 -5.02
N PHE A 68 -0.66 -6.77 -4.13
CA PHE A 68 -0.58 -8.09 -3.52
C PHE A 68 -1.23 -8.12 -2.13
N ALA A 69 -2.04 -9.14 -1.87
CA ALA A 69 -2.58 -9.42 -0.55
C ALA A 69 -2.04 -10.76 -0.04
N HIS A 70 -1.11 -10.67 0.92
CA HIS A 70 -0.50 -11.84 1.55
C HIS A 70 -1.54 -12.71 2.27
N GLY A 71 -1.22 -13.98 2.56
CA GLY A 71 -2.04 -14.85 3.40
C GLY A 71 -1.81 -14.63 4.90
N GLN A 72 -2.48 -15.42 5.73
CA GLN A 72 -2.16 -15.47 7.16
C GLN A 72 -0.70 -15.90 7.36
N THR A 73 -0.10 -15.52 8.50
CA THR A 73 1.30 -15.79 8.89
C THR A 73 2.39 -15.23 7.99
N ARG A 74 2.04 -14.33 7.06
CA ARG A 74 2.96 -13.68 6.13
C ARG A 74 2.89 -12.17 6.25
N LEU A 75 3.91 -11.51 5.72
CA LEU A 75 4.02 -10.05 5.58
C LEU A 75 4.19 -9.71 4.11
N ALA A 76 3.95 -8.44 3.76
CA ALA A 76 4.18 -7.94 2.41
C ALA A 76 5.61 -8.27 1.93
N GLY A 77 6.63 -8.00 2.75
CA GLY A 77 8.03 -8.29 2.40
C GLY A 77 8.39 -9.77 2.23
N TYR A 78 7.49 -10.71 2.53
CA TYR A 78 7.71 -12.15 2.27
C TYR A 78 7.29 -12.61 0.87
N LEU A 79 6.79 -11.70 0.03
CA LEU A 79 6.31 -12.02 -1.31
C LEU A 79 7.41 -12.03 -2.38
N ASN A 80 8.68 -11.94 -2.00
CA ASN A 80 9.82 -11.94 -2.93
C ASN A 80 9.78 -13.10 -3.93
N TYR A 81 9.36 -14.30 -3.50
CA TYR A 81 9.26 -15.48 -4.37
C TYR A 81 8.27 -15.32 -5.54
N ILE A 82 7.32 -14.39 -5.44
CA ILE A 82 6.41 -14.03 -6.54
C ILE A 82 6.94 -12.79 -7.26
N LEU A 83 7.44 -11.81 -6.52
CA LEU A 83 7.92 -10.54 -7.07
C LEU A 83 9.03 -10.75 -8.11
N THR A 84 9.94 -11.69 -7.89
CA THR A 84 11.04 -12.00 -8.83
C THR A 84 10.52 -12.24 -10.25
N ASN A 85 9.44 -13.02 -10.42
CA ASN A 85 8.88 -13.26 -11.74
C ASN A 85 8.35 -11.99 -12.41
N PHE A 86 7.75 -11.06 -11.65
CA PHE A 86 7.27 -9.79 -12.20
C PHE A 86 8.44 -8.87 -12.57
N LEU A 87 9.44 -8.76 -11.70
CA LEU A 87 10.64 -7.96 -11.92
C LEU A 87 11.42 -8.46 -13.14
N ASP A 88 11.57 -9.78 -13.29
CA ASP A 88 12.22 -10.40 -14.45
C ASP A 88 11.47 -10.16 -15.76
N ASN A 89 10.17 -9.87 -15.69
CA ASN A 89 9.31 -9.49 -16.82
C ASN A 89 9.12 -7.95 -16.91
N GLY A 90 10.06 -7.20 -16.32
CA GLY A 90 10.21 -5.76 -16.46
C GLY A 90 9.17 -4.92 -15.71
N TYR A 91 8.44 -5.49 -14.74
CA TYR A 91 7.70 -4.66 -13.79
C TYR A 91 8.70 -3.96 -12.87
N THR A 92 8.34 -2.78 -12.37
CA THR A 92 9.11 -2.10 -11.32
C THR A 92 8.27 -1.92 -10.06
N PHE A 93 8.90 -1.48 -8.96
CA PHE A 93 8.15 -1.12 -7.75
C PHE A 93 7.26 0.13 -7.94
N ASP A 94 7.32 0.82 -9.08
CA ASP A 94 6.31 1.83 -9.46
C ASP A 94 4.97 1.20 -9.82
N GLU A 95 4.95 -0.10 -10.10
CA GLU A 95 3.78 -0.85 -10.54
C GLU A 95 3.40 -1.96 -9.54
N LEU A 96 4.29 -2.32 -8.60
CA LEU A 96 4.07 -3.40 -7.64
C LEU A 96 3.88 -2.86 -6.22
N TYR A 97 2.78 -3.24 -5.57
CA TYR A 97 2.38 -2.67 -4.27
C TYR A 97 1.90 -3.74 -3.30
N ALA A 98 2.24 -3.60 -2.02
CA ALA A 98 1.61 -4.37 -0.95
C ALA A 98 1.73 -3.65 0.39
N THR A 99 0.79 -3.94 1.29
CA THR A 99 0.86 -3.54 2.69
C THR A 99 0.57 -4.74 3.58
N THR A 100 1.28 -4.85 4.69
CA THR A 100 0.96 -5.83 5.72
C THR A 100 -0.30 -5.38 6.43
N TYR A 101 -1.32 -6.22 6.41
CA TYR A 101 -2.46 -6.11 7.31
C TYR A 101 -2.35 -7.21 8.36
N GLY A 102 -2.87 -6.97 9.56
CA GLY A 102 -2.62 -7.91 10.66
C GLY A 102 -1.45 -7.54 11.54
N THR A 103 -1.38 -8.25 12.66
CA THR A 103 -0.16 -8.38 13.46
C THR A 103 0.72 -9.49 12.88
N ASN A 104 1.97 -9.61 13.32
CA ASN A 104 2.85 -10.72 12.94
C ASN A 104 2.36 -12.03 13.56
N VAL A 105 1.36 -12.63 12.92
CA VAL A 105 0.85 -13.95 13.29
C VAL A 105 1.91 -14.98 12.94
N THR A 106 2.28 -15.81 13.90
CA THR A 106 3.24 -16.91 13.72
C THR A 106 2.48 -18.20 13.46
N LEU A 107 3.22 -19.27 13.10
CA LEU A 107 2.63 -20.61 12.99
C LEU A 107 2.04 -21.12 14.32
N GLU A 108 2.42 -20.51 15.45
CA GLU A 108 1.98 -20.93 16.78
C GLU A 108 0.65 -20.30 17.20
N ASN A 109 0.31 -19.11 16.68
CA ASN A 109 -0.89 -18.35 17.10
C ASN A 109 -1.90 -18.08 15.99
N TYR A 110 -1.74 -18.70 14.81
CA TYR A 110 -2.55 -18.35 13.64
C TYR A 110 -4.05 -18.63 13.77
N PHE A 111 -4.45 -19.64 14.52
CA PHE A 111 -5.87 -19.88 14.76
C PHE A 111 -6.53 -18.78 15.62
N SER A 112 -5.73 -18.00 16.35
CA SER A 112 -6.22 -16.95 17.24
C SER A 112 -6.41 -15.62 16.53
N ASP A 113 -5.75 -15.41 15.38
CA ASP A 113 -5.92 -14.20 14.59
C ASP A 113 -7.18 -14.29 13.72
N LYS A 114 -8.06 -13.30 13.89
CA LYS A 114 -9.35 -13.24 13.19
C LYS A 114 -9.32 -12.11 12.19
N VAL A 115 -10.18 -12.21 11.19
CA VAL A 115 -10.40 -11.11 10.25
C VAL A 115 -11.01 -9.92 10.98
N HIS A 116 -10.27 -8.81 11.04
CA HIS A 116 -10.74 -7.57 11.65
C HIS A 116 -11.06 -6.49 10.60
N CYS A 117 -11.99 -5.58 10.93
CA CYS A 117 -12.39 -4.48 10.05
C CYS A 117 -11.21 -3.57 9.66
N HIS A 118 -10.28 -3.34 10.58
CA HIS A 118 -9.14 -2.47 10.30
C HIS A 118 -8.15 -3.10 9.30
N TYR A 119 -8.06 -4.43 9.20
CA TYR A 119 -7.30 -5.09 8.15
C TYR A 119 -7.93 -4.88 6.77
N ILE A 120 -9.26 -4.99 6.69
CA ILE A 120 -10.01 -4.72 5.45
C ILE A 120 -9.84 -3.25 5.03
N LYS A 121 -9.85 -2.32 6.01
CA LYS A 121 -9.59 -0.89 5.76
C LYS A 121 -8.19 -0.65 5.22
N ALA A 122 -7.16 -1.24 5.82
CA ALA A 122 -5.77 -1.09 5.35
C ALA A 122 -5.63 -1.47 3.88
N LEU A 123 -6.18 -2.62 3.48
CA LEU A 123 -6.21 -3.04 2.07
C LEU A 123 -7.02 -2.07 1.20
N ARG A 124 -8.21 -1.63 1.64
CA ARG A 124 -9.01 -0.67 0.88
C ARG A 124 -8.25 0.63 0.63
N TRP A 125 -7.60 1.16 1.65
CA TRP A 125 -6.83 2.39 1.55
C TRP A 125 -5.63 2.23 0.63
N LEU A 126 -4.95 1.08 0.65
CA LEU A 126 -3.91 0.79 -0.32
C LEU A 126 -4.47 0.79 -1.76
N LEU A 127 -5.59 0.11 -2.02
CA LEU A 127 -6.19 0.06 -3.37
C LEU A 127 -6.55 1.47 -3.87
N GLU A 128 -7.17 2.29 -3.04
CA GLU A 128 -7.53 3.68 -3.38
C GLU A 128 -6.30 4.57 -3.58
N ALA A 129 -5.28 4.43 -2.74
CA ALA A 129 -4.02 5.15 -2.87
C ALA A 129 -3.28 4.78 -4.15
N VAL A 130 -3.21 3.50 -4.51
CA VAL A 130 -2.54 3.03 -5.74
C VAL A 130 -3.26 3.54 -6.98
N LEU A 131 -4.59 3.43 -7.05
CA LEU A 131 -5.37 3.99 -8.17
C LEU A 131 -5.08 5.48 -8.36
N SER A 132 -5.11 6.23 -7.25
CA SER A 132 -4.85 7.67 -7.24
C SER A 132 -3.40 8.00 -7.60
N TYR A 133 -2.41 7.31 -7.06
CA TYR A 133 -1.00 7.60 -7.29
C TYR A 133 -0.56 7.26 -8.71
N THR A 134 -0.98 6.09 -9.20
CA THR A 134 -0.60 5.59 -10.53
C THR A 134 -1.47 6.13 -11.65
N GLN A 135 -2.48 6.96 -11.35
CA GLN A 135 -3.39 7.54 -12.34
C GLN A 135 -4.03 6.46 -13.25
N HIS A 136 -4.34 5.31 -12.67
CA HIS A 136 -5.01 4.20 -13.35
C HIS A 136 -6.49 4.11 -12.95
N GLU A 137 -7.34 3.73 -13.90
CA GLU A 137 -8.75 3.44 -13.63
C GLU A 137 -8.96 2.03 -13.04
N GLN A 138 -7.96 1.15 -13.19
CA GLN A 138 -8.01 -0.24 -12.77
C GLN A 138 -6.68 -0.69 -12.18
N ILE A 139 -6.75 -1.69 -11.31
CA ILE A 139 -5.61 -2.37 -10.70
C ILE A 139 -5.85 -3.87 -10.75
N ASP A 140 -4.78 -4.64 -10.91
CA ASP A 140 -4.84 -6.08 -10.76
C ASP A 140 -4.52 -6.46 -9.31
N VAL A 141 -5.20 -7.48 -8.78
CA VAL A 141 -4.99 -7.93 -7.41
C VAL A 141 -4.63 -9.40 -7.36
N ILE A 142 -3.48 -9.71 -6.77
CA ILE A 142 -3.02 -11.08 -6.55
C ILE A 142 -3.10 -11.37 -5.06
N ALA A 143 -3.97 -12.30 -4.69
CA ALA A 143 -4.30 -12.57 -3.29
C ALA A 143 -4.22 -14.06 -2.96
N PHE A 144 -3.65 -14.38 -1.79
CA PHE A 144 -3.41 -15.76 -1.36
C PHE A 144 -4.16 -16.08 -0.07
N SER A 145 -4.79 -17.27 0.00
CA SER A 145 -5.42 -17.77 1.22
C SER A 145 -6.37 -16.72 1.86
N MET A 146 -6.16 -16.35 3.13
CA MET A 146 -6.90 -15.31 3.84
C MET A 146 -7.00 -14.00 3.05
N GLY A 147 -5.93 -13.58 2.36
CA GLY A 147 -5.90 -12.34 1.58
C GLY A 147 -6.97 -12.27 0.50
N ALA A 148 -7.37 -13.40 -0.08
CA ALA A 148 -8.42 -13.43 -1.10
C ALA A 148 -9.80 -13.05 -0.50
N GLY A 149 -10.11 -13.54 0.71
CA GLY A 149 -11.32 -13.16 1.43
C GLY A 149 -11.32 -11.68 1.81
N MET A 150 -10.17 -11.20 2.28
CA MET A 150 -9.98 -9.82 2.69
C MET A 150 -10.17 -8.83 1.55
N ILE A 151 -9.50 -9.05 0.42
CA ILE A 151 -9.59 -8.19 -0.77
C ILE A 151 -11.02 -8.11 -1.29
N ARG A 152 -11.73 -9.24 -1.39
CA ARG A 152 -13.13 -9.22 -1.87
C ARG A 152 -14.01 -8.32 -1.00
N LYS A 153 -13.81 -8.35 0.33
CA LYS A 153 -14.51 -7.47 1.26
C LYS A 153 -14.07 -6.00 1.13
N SER A 154 -12.80 -5.76 0.83
CA SER A 154 -12.27 -4.41 0.57
C SER A 154 -12.86 -3.79 -0.70
N VAL A 155 -12.86 -4.52 -1.82
CA VAL A 155 -13.34 -4.08 -3.15
C VAL A 155 -14.85 -3.87 -3.19
N GLY A 156 -15.65 -4.75 -2.58
CA GLY A 156 -17.11 -4.64 -2.62
C GLY A 156 -17.64 -3.26 -2.19
N LYS A 157 -16.96 -2.59 -1.26
CA LYS A 157 -17.31 -1.21 -0.86
C LYS A 157 -16.76 -0.14 -1.81
N ILE A 158 -15.58 -0.35 -2.43
CA ILE A 158 -15.01 0.57 -3.42
C ILE A 158 -15.93 0.66 -4.63
N MET A 159 -16.38 -0.48 -5.16
CA MET A 159 -17.31 -0.51 -6.30
C MET A 159 -18.63 0.18 -5.99
N SER A 160 -19.15 0.02 -4.76
CA SER A 160 -20.32 0.77 -4.30
C SER A 160 -20.07 2.29 -4.31
N ILE A 161 -18.92 2.77 -3.82
CA ILE A 161 -18.61 4.20 -3.76
C ILE A 161 -18.37 4.78 -5.17
N LEU A 162 -17.62 4.08 -6.03
CA LEU A 162 -17.38 4.51 -7.40
C LEU A 162 -18.67 4.52 -8.23
N SER A 163 -19.56 3.55 -8.03
CA SER A 163 -20.90 3.57 -8.63
C SER A 163 -21.70 4.79 -8.19
N GLN A 164 -21.65 5.15 -6.90
CA GLN A 164 -22.33 6.34 -6.39
C GLN A 164 -21.73 7.63 -6.98
N ARG A 165 -20.40 7.75 -7.05
CA ARG A 165 -19.71 8.91 -7.64
C ARG A 165 -19.98 9.07 -9.14
N LYS A 166 -19.99 7.97 -9.91
CA LYS A 166 -20.39 8.00 -11.33
C LYS A 166 -21.85 8.45 -11.48
N SER A 167 -22.75 7.99 -10.61
CA SER A 167 -24.16 8.41 -10.64
C SER A 167 -24.36 9.88 -10.27
N HIS A 168 -23.56 10.42 -9.33
CA HIS A 168 -23.60 11.83 -8.93
C HIS A 168 -23.10 12.74 -10.06
N ARG A 169 -21.94 12.43 -10.63
CA ARG A 169 -21.36 13.18 -11.76
C ARG A 169 -22.29 13.21 -12.97
N ARG A 170 -23.02 12.11 -13.23
CA ARG A 170 -24.01 12.06 -14.31
C ARG A 170 -25.18 13.02 -14.06
N ARG A 171 -25.67 13.11 -12.83
CA ARG A 171 -26.74 14.05 -12.46
C ARG A 171 -26.29 15.51 -12.51
N GLU A 172 -25.07 15.81 -12.08
CA GLU A 172 -24.50 17.17 -12.18
C GLU A 172 -24.41 17.63 -13.64
N ASN A 173 -24.00 16.73 -14.55
CA ASN A 173 -23.93 17.03 -15.98
C ASN A 173 -25.32 17.23 -16.60
N GLU A 174 -26.34 16.46 -16.18
CA GLU A 174 -27.75 16.62 -16.62
C GLU A 174 -28.40 17.92 -16.10
N LEU A 175 -27.99 18.42 -14.93
CA LEU A 175 -28.47 19.70 -14.37
C LEU A 175 -27.79 20.93 -15.00
N SER A 176 -26.66 20.73 -15.68
CA SER A 176 -25.88 21.79 -16.33
C SER A 176 -26.15 21.94 -17.83
N SER A 177 -27.09 21.17 -18.39
CA SER A 177 -27.51 21.14 -19.80
C SER A 177 -28.96 21.56 -19.96
#